data_AF-A0A1Y1LE89-F1
#
_entry.id   AF-A0A1Y1LE89-F1
#
_cell.length_a   1.000
_cell.length_b   1.000
_cell.length_c   1.000
_cell.angle_alpha   90.00
_cell.angle_beta   90.00
_cell.angle_gamma   90.00
#
_symmetry.space_group_name_H-M   'P 1'
#
loop_
_entity.id
_entity.type
_entity.pdbx_description
1 polymer ?
#
loop_
_entity_poly.entity_id
_entity_poly.type
_entity_poly.pdbx_seq_one_letter_code
_entity_poly.pdbx_strand_id
1 'polypeptide(L)'
;ELQDEVEMSINGSTSNENLANRIQEFYYAKNATERNQWSCNICRLVANKGISLQQLGGDKKQICKFASDMCDLFLPNDALQCNRYVDNLIDSWMYIVENKPEIKAESVCRIRMQDKNCFPDSEVNWEINIPKGESRALSTAANNKVQYKVLHLTDIHYDPLYKVGANAVCKDVLCCESISGTPNAPNEAAGYWGDYHVCDMPWYSIDDLMEQLSQHVSPPHISINLMVASEF
;
A
#
# COMPACT_ATOMS: atom_id res chain seq x y z
N GLU A 1 37.35 -13.09 3.81
CA GLU A 1 36.41 -13.56 2.77
C GLU A 1 34.96 -13.12 3.03
N LEU A 2 34.28 -13.51 4.10
CA LEU A 2 32.92 -13.00 4.42
C LEU A 2 32.87 -11.59 5.04
N GLN A 3 33.98 -11.08 5.57
CA GLN A 3 34.10 -9.68 6.06
C GLN A 3 34.51 -8.71 4.95
N ASP A 4 35.26 -9.17 3.95
CA ASP A 4 35.75 -8.34 2.84
C ASP A 4 34.64 -8.03 1.82
N GLU A 5 33.67 -8.94 1.63
CA GLU A 5 32.46 -8.67 0.83
C GLU A 5 31.53 -7.64 1.46
N VAL A 6 31.55 -7.50 2.80
CA VAL A 6 30.77 -6.52 3.54
C VAL A 6 31.41 -5.12 3.46
N GLU A 7 32.73 -5.03 3.55
CA GLU A 7 33.47 -3.76 3.33
C GLU A 7 33.40 -3.27 1.88
N MET A 8 33.37 -4.18 0.88
CA MET A 8 33.14 -3.80 -0.52
C MET A 8 31.73 -3.28 -0.80
N SER A 9 30.72 -3.66 0.01
CA SER A 9 29.36 -3.13 -0.13
C SER A 9 29.24 -1.65 0.31
N ILE A 10 30.12 -1.22 1.22
CA ILE A 10 30.20 0.14 1.75
C ILE A 10 30.93 1.06 0.76
N ASN A 11 31.93 0.53 0.03
CA ASN A 11 32.69 1.26 -0.99
C ASN A 11 32.11 1.12 -2.41
N GLY A 12 30.84 1.51 -2.59
CA GLY A 12 30.28 2.16 -3.79
C GLY A 12 30.46 1.62 -5.23
N SER A 13 31.32 0.66 -5.55
CA SER A 13 31.63 0.26 -6.93
C SER A 13 30.86 -0.99 -7.36
N THR A 14 30.94 -2.09 -6.60
CA THR A 14 30.35 -3.38 -6.99
C THR A 14 28.83 -3.46 -6.77
N SER A 15 28.30 -2.80 -5.73
CA SER A 15 26.85 -2.77 -5.50
C SER A 15 26.10 -1.91 -6.52
N ASN A 16 26.73 -0.83 -6.99
CA ASN A 16 26.17 0.07 -8.00
C ASN A 16 26.24 -0.56 -9.40
N GLU A 17 27.29 -1.33 -9.71
CA GLU A 17 27.36 -2.13 -10.95
C GLU A 17 26.26 -3.21 -11.00
N ASN A 18 26.04 -3.92 -9.89
CA ASN A 18 24.98 -4.95 -9.80
C ASN A 18 23.58 -4.33 -9.91
N LEU A 19 23.36 -3.16 -9.32
CA LEU A 19 22.10 -2.43 -9.44
C LEU A 19 21.87 -1.88 -10.86
N ALA A 20 22.89 -1.26 -11.46
CA ALA A 20 22.82 -0.73 -12.82
C ALA A 20 22.55 -1.83 -13.85
N ASN A 21 23.21 -2.99 -13.72
CA ASN A 21 22.97 -4.15 -14.57
C ASN A 21 21.53 -4.66 -14.45
N ARG A 22 20.99 -4.79 -13.23
CA ARG A 22 19.60 -5.23 -13.02
C ARG A 22 18.57 -4.23 -13.54
N ILE A 23 18.84 -2.95 -13.42
CA ILE A 23 18.01 -1.89 -14.03
C ILE A 23 18.02 -2.03 -15.55
N GLN A 24 19.19 -2.25 -16.14
CA GLN A 24 19.33 -2.45 -17.57
C GLN A 24 18.53 -3.68 -18.04
N GLU A 25 18.66 -4.81 -17.34
CA GLU A 25 17.91 -6.04 -17.63
C GLU A 25 16.38 -5.83 -17.52
N PHE A 26 15.92 -5.07 -16.53
CA PHE A 26 14.51 -4.67 -16.42
C PHE A 26 14.03 -3.90 -17.66
N TYR A 27 14.79 -2.92 -18.15
CA TYR A 27 14.43 -2.14 -19.33
C TYR A 27 14.36 -2.98 -20.61
N TYR A 28 15.16 -4.05 -20.71
CA TYR A 28 15.17 -4.94 -21.88
C TYR A 28 14.24 -6.15 -21.77
N ALA A 29 13.51 -6.30 -20.67
CA ALA A 29 12.62 -7.43 -20.43
C ALA A 29 11.48 -7.51 -21.46
N LYS A 30 11.31 -8.68 -22.06
CA LYS A 30 10.47 -8.90 -23.25
C LYS A 30 9.00 -9.14 -22.91
N ASN A 31 8.70 -9.54 -21.68
CA ASN A 31 7.34 -9.84 -21.24
C ASN A 31 7.08 -9.43 -19.78
N ALA A 32 5.82 -9.49 -19.37
CA ALA A 32 5.39 -9.07 -18.03
C ALA A 32 5.99 -9.94 -16.92
N THR A 33 6.09 -11.25 -17.12
CA THR A 33 6.66 -12.18 -16.15
C THR A 33 8.13 -11.86 -15.86
N GLU A 34 8.90 -11.61 -16.91
CA GLU A 34 10.32 -11.23 -16.81
C GLU A 34 10.47 -9.86 -16.13
N ARG A 35 9.64 -8.87 -16.48
CA ARG A 35 9.61 -7.56 -15.78
C ARG A 35 9.30 -7.70 -14.30
N ASN A 36 8.35 -8.57 -13.93
CA ASN A 36 8.01 -8.83 -12.54
C ASN A 36 9.19 -9.45 -11.79
N GLN A 37 9.85 -10.46 -12.37
CA GLN A 37 11.05 -11.07 -11.77
C GLN A 37 12.17 -10.05 -11.54
N TRP A 38 12.44 -9.18 -12.52
CA TRP A 38 13.42 -8.11 -12.35
C TRP A 38 13.01 -7.10 -11.29
N SER A 39 11.72 -6.75 -11.20
CA SER A 39 11.19 -5.88 -10.15
C SER A 39 11.40 -6.47 -8.75
N CYS A 40 11.14 -7.78 -8.59
CA CYS A 40 11.40 -8.51 -7.35
C CYS A 40 12.88 -8.49 -6.97
N ASN A 41 13.75 -8.73 -7.95
CA ASN A 41 15.20 -8.73 -7.80
C ASN A 41 15.76 -7.38 -7.37
N ILE A 42 15.31 -6.30 -8.03
CA ILE A 42 15.68 -4.92 -7.68
C ILE A 42 15.20 -4.59 -6.27
N CYS A 43 13.94 -4.92 -5.94
CA CYS A 43 13.41 -4.71 -4.59
C CYS A 43 14.29 -5.40 -3.55
N ARG A 44 14.62 -6.69 -3.75
CA ARG A 44 15.42 -7.46 -2.79
C ARG A 44 16.80 -6.85 -2.57
N LEU A 45 17.45 -6.38 -3.64
CA LEU A 45 18.73 -5.70 -3.56
C LEU A 45 18.63 -4.40 -2.76
N VAL A 46 17.67 -3.54 -3.10
CA VAL A 46 17.48 -2.24 -2.44
C VAL A 46 17.12 -2.41 -0.97
N ALA A 47 16.17 -3.29 -0.66
CA ALA A 47 15.76 -3.58 0.70
C ALA A 47 16.89 -4.19 1.53
N ASN A 48 17.68 -5.13 0.98
CA ASN A 48 18.84 -5.68 1.68
C ASN A 48 19.86 -4.57 1.98
N LYS A 49 20.15 -3.69 1.03
CA LYS A 49 21.09 -2.57 1.25
C LYS A 49 20.58 -1.61 2.32
N GLY A 50 19.28 -1.28 2.34
CA GLY A 50 18.67 -0.46 3.38
C GLY A 50 18.71 -1.11 4.76
N ILE A 51 18.41 -2.42 4.84
CA ILE A 51 18.48 -3.20 6.10
C ILE A 51 19.92 -3.21 6.62
N SER A 52 20.88 -3.58 5.77
CA SER A 52 22.30 -3.63 6.13
C SER A 52 22.84 -2.27 6.55
N LEU A 53 22.45 -1.19 5.84
CA LEU A 53 22.87 0.17 6.19
C LEU A 53 22.50 0.52 7.63
N GLN A 54 21.29 0.18 8.06
CA GLN A 54 20.86 0.42 9.44
C GLN A 54 21.53 -0.53 10.44
N GLN A 55 21.60 -1.84 10.13
CA GLN A 55 22.21 -2.84 11.01
C GLN A 55 23.69 -2.57 11.29
N LEU A 56 24.38 -1.92 10.36
CA LEU A 56 25.77 -1.48 10.51
C LEU A 56 25.93 -0.13 11.24
N GLY A 57 24.84 0.43 11.78
CA GLY A 57 24.85 1.66 12.58
C GLY A 57 24.56 2.95 11.79
N GLY A 58 24.02 2.86 10.58
CA GLY A 58 23.60 4.03 9.81
C GLY A 58 22.50 4.83 10.53
N ASP A 59 22.64 6.16 10.56
CA ASP A 59 21.67 7.04 11.20
C ASP A 59 20.44 7.32 10.33
N LYS A 60 19.38 7.92 10.93
CA LYS A 60 18.14 8.29 10.23
C LYS A 60 18.38 9.10 8.97
N LYS A 61 19.35 10.02 8.98
CA LYS A 61 19.65 10.90 7.85
C LYS A 61 20.27 10.11 6.69
N GLN A 62 21.17 9.19 6.99
CA GLN A 62 21.79 8.31 5.99
C GLN A 62 20.76 7.37 5.36
N ILE A 63 19.89 6.76 6.17
CA ILE A 63 18.85 5.84 5.68
C ILE A 63 17.80 6.61 4.85
N CYS A 64 17.35 7.77 5.35
CA CYS A 64 16.43 8.63 4.61
C CYS A 64 17.02 9.05 3.27
N LYS A 65 18.28 9.51 3.25
CA LYS A 65 18.98 9.86 2.01
C LYS A 65 19.08 8.67 1.06
N PHE A 66 19.43 7.49 1.56
CA PHE A 66 19.48 6.29 0.73
C PHE A 66 18.13 6.00 0.08
N ALA A 67 17.04 6.05 0.85
CA ALA A 67 15.70 5.84 0.32
C ALA A 67 15.27 6.92 -0.68
N SER A 68 15.57 8.20 -0.43
CA SER A 68 15.37 9.30 -1.37
C SER A 68 16.14 9.11 -2.68
N ASP A 69 17.40 8.70 -2.61
CA ASP A 69 18.20 8.43 -3.81
C ASP A 69 17.59 7.28 -4.64
N MET A 70 16.93 6.31 -4.01
CA MET A 70 16.18 5.26 -4.70
C MET A 70 14.88 5.78 -5.31
N CYS A 71 14.17 6.70 -4.64
CA CYS A 71 13.01 7.38 -5.21
C CYS A 71 13.37 8.10 -6.51
N ASP A 72 14.43 8.90 -6.49
CA ASP A 72 14.88 9.67 -7.64
C ASP A 72 15.35 8.77 -8.80
N LEU A 73 15.98 7.64 -8.47
CA LEU A 73 16.50 6.70 -9.46
C LEU A 73 15.39 5.88 -10.15
N PHE A 74 14.44 5.34 -9.37
CA PHE A 74 13.45 4.39 -9.87
C PHE A 74 12.12 5.04 -10.26
N LEU A 75 11.79 6.19 -9.66
CA LEU A 75 10.52 6.87 -9.81
C LEU A 75 10.74 8.37 -10.13
N PRO A 76 11.50 8.71 -11.18
CA PRO A 76 11.88 10.11 -11.44
C PRO A 76 10.68 11.04 -11.66
N ASN A 77 9.57 10.52 -12.18
CA ASN A 77 8.33 11.31 -12.37
C ASN A 77 7.54 11.50 -11.07
N ASP A 78 7.75 10.63 -10.08
CA ASP A 78 6.95 10.53 -8.85
C ASP A 78 7.84 10.72 -7.60
N ALA A 79 9.04 11.28 -7.80
CA ALA A 79 10.07 11.39 -6.79
C ALA A 79 9.59 12.20 -5.59
N LEU A 80 8.79 13.26 -5.82
CA LEU A 80 8.24 14.07 -4.74
C LEU A 80 7.32 13.25 -3.81
N GLN A 81 6.41 12.47 -4.38
CA GLN A 81 5.46 11.64 -3.64
C GLN A 81 6.20 10.53 -2.90
N CYS A 82 7.16 9.89 -3.58
CA CYS A 82 8.02 8.87 -2.97
C CYS A 82 8.83 9.42 -1.79
N ASN A 83 9.43 10.60 -1.93
CA ASN A 83 10.20 11.24 -0.85
C ASN A 83 9.31 11.58 0.36
N ARG A 84 8.09 12.07 0.14
CA ARG A 84 7.13 12.27 1.25
C ARG A 84 6.75 10.96 1.94
N TYR A 85 6.60 9.89 1.18
CA TYR A 85 6.33 8.56 1.73
C TYR A 85 7.50 8.05 2.58
N VAL A 86 8.75 8.28 2.14
CA VAL A 86 9.96 8.00 2.91
C VAL A 86 9.95 8.77 4.23
N ASP A 87 9.72 10.09 4.19
CA ASP A 87 9.70 10.94 5.39
C ASP A 87 8.66 10.47 6.42
N ASN A 88 7.50 10.02 5.95
CA ASN A 88 6.42 9.55 6.82
C ASN A 88 6.68 8.16 7.43
N LEU A 89 7.45 7.29 6.77
CA LEU A 89 7.61 5.89 7.17
C LEU A 89 8.99 5.54 7.70
N ILE A 90 9.96 6.45 7.62
CA ILE A 90 11.34 6.19 8.02
C ILE A 90 11.45 5.70 9.48
N ASP A 91 10.64 6.25 10.39
CA ASP A 91 10.67 5.86 11.80
C ASP A 91 10.12 4.44 12.01
N SER A 92 9.08 4.06 11.27
CA SER A 92 8.54 2.69 11.27
C SER A 92 9.55 1.70 10.69
N TRP A 93 10.22 2.05 9.58
CA TRP A 93 11.30 1.26 9.02
C TRP A 93 12.41 1.03 10.05
N MET A 94 12.86 2.11 10.68
CA MET A 94 13.93 2.05 11.68
C MET A 94 13.55 1.14 12.85
N TYR A 95 12.35 1.32 13.40
CA TYR A 95 11.85 0.49 14.47
C TYR A 95 11.79 -1.00 14.08
N ILE A 96 11.31 -1.33 12.88
CA ILE A 96 11.20 -2.71 12.41
C ILE A 96 12.57 -3.38 12.31
N VAL A 97 13.56 -2.72 11.71
CA VAL A 97 14.90 -3.29 11.52
C VAL A 97 15.62 -3.43 12.87
N GLU A 98 15.42 -2.49 13.80
CA GLU A 98 15.98 -2.56 15.15
C GLU A 98 15.39 -3.72 15.97
N ASN A 99 14.08 -3.95 15.86
CA ASN A 99 13.36 -4.95 16.66
C ASN A 99 13.25 -6.33 15.99
N LYS A 100 13.69 -6.46 14.73
CA LYS A 100 13.74 -7.73 13.98
C LYS A 100 15.09 -7.87 13.28
N PRO A 101 16.18 -8.15 14.02
CA PRO A 101 17.52 -8.25 13.45
C PRO A 101 17.64 -9.34 12.36
N GLU A 102 16.78 -10.35 12.39
CA GLU A 102 16.70 -11.43 11.40
C GLU A 102 15.85 -11.10 10.16
N ILE A 103 15.34 -9.86 10.04
CA ILE A 103 14.54 -9.45 8.88
C ILE A 103 15.32 -9.64 7.58
N LYS A 104 14.66 -10.23 6.59
CA LYS A 104 15.22 -10.46 5.25
C LYS A 104 14.51 -9.59 4.22
N ALA A 105 15.20 -9.15 3.17
CA ALA A 105 14.58 -8.37 2.10
C ALA A 105 13.42 -9.11 1.41
N GLU A 106 13.42 -10.44 1.36
CA GLU A 106 12.28 -11.21 0.84
C GLU A 106 11.01 -10.95 1.64
N SER A 107 11.13 -10.74 2.96
CA SER A 107 9.99 -10.42 3.82
C SER A 107 9.45 -9.01 3.61
N VAL A 108 10.32 -8.06 3.23
CA VAL A 108 9.93 -6.71 2.85
C VAL A 108 9.26 -6.72 1.47
N CYS A 109 9.92 -7.33 0.49
CA CYS A 109 9.49 -7.32 -0.89
C CYS A 109 8.22 -8.14 -1.13
N ARG A 110 7.96 -9.21 -0.36
CA ARG A 110 6.69 -9.94 -0.45
C ARG A 110 5.49 -9.11 -0.05
N ILE A 111 5.66 -8.14 0.87
CA ILE A 111 4.57 -7.27 1.32
C ILE A 111 4.44 -6.11 0.33
N ARG A 112 5.57 -5.50 -0.07
CA ARG A 112 5.54 -4.31 -0.92
C ARG A 112 5.21 -4.59 -2.39
N MET A 113 5.59 -5.76 -2.91
CA MET A 113 5.48 -6.12 -4.34
C MET A 113 4.54 -7.31 -4.56
N GLN A 114 3.40 -7.32 -3.85
CA GLN A 114 2.38 -8.38 -3.98
C GLN A 114 1.80 -8.46 -5.40
N ASP A 115 1.55 -7.31 -6.03
CA ASP A 115 1.05 -7.20 -7.40
C ASP A 115 2.03 -7.78 -8.46
N LYS A 116 3.30 -7.92 -8.09
CA LYS A 116 4.35 -8.54 -8.91
C LYS A 116 4.57 -10.03 -8.59
N ASN A 117 3.79 -10.61 -7.68
CA ASN A 117 3.98 -11.96 -7.15
C ASN A 117 5.39 -12.18 -6.54
N CYS A 118 5.91 -11.20 -5.79
CA CYS A 118 7.21 -11.30 -5.14
C CYS A 118 7.21 -12.18 -3.87
N PHE A 119 6.66 -13.37 -3.95
CA PHE A 119 6.62 -14.29 -2.80
C PHE A 119 7.98 -15.00 -2.64
N PRO A 120 8.47 -15.22 -1.40
CA PRO A 120 9.56 -16.17 -1.19
C PRO A 120 9.06 -17.59 -1.51
N ASP A 121 9.97 -18.48 -1.90
CA ASP A 121 9.65 -19.90 -2.12
C ASP A 121 9.25 -20.63 -0.82
N SER A 122 9.59 -20.06 0.34
CA SER A 122 9.24 -20.61 1.66
C SER A 122 7.96 -19.95 2.21
N GLU A 123 6.88 -20.72 2.28
CA GLU A 123 5.66 -20.33 2.99
C GLU A 123 5.94 -20.12 4.49
N VAL A 124 5.39 -19.05 5.08
CA VAL A 124 5.39 -18.89 6.54
C VAL A 124 4.32 -19.82 7.10
N ASN A 125 4.73 -21.03 7.45
CA ASN A 125 3.86 -21.99 8.10
C ASN A 125 3.72 -21.63 9.57
N TRP A 126 2.49 -21.32 9.98
CA TRP A 126 2.12 -21.17 11.38
C TRP A 126 0.86 -21.99 11.65
N GLU A 127 0.75 -22.49 12.88
CA GLU A 127 -0.39 -23.28 13.32
C GLU A 127 -1.09 -22.54 14.47
N ILE A 128 -2.43 -22.54 14.45
CA ILE A 128 -3.23 -22.15 15.60
C ILE A 128 -3.68 -23.42 16.32
N ASN A 129 -3.31 -23.53 17.59
CA ASN A 129 -3.80 -24.59 18.47
C ASN A 129 -5.26 -24.32 18.83
N ILE A 130 -6.19 -24.99 18.15
CA ILE A 130 -7.61 -24.95 18.50
C ILE A 130 -7.81 -25.80 19.76
N PRO A 131 -8.36 -25.25 20.85
CA PRO A 131 -8.65 -26.02 22.05
C PRO A 131 -9.52 -27.23 21.74
N LYS A 132 -9.25 -28.36 22.41
CA LYS A 132 -10.07 -29.57 22.27
C LYS A 132 -11.50 -29.26 22.71
N GLY A 133 -12.46 -29.54 21.84
CA GLY A 133 -13.88 -29.35 22.08
C GLY A 133 -14.70 -29.96 20.94
N GLU A 134 -15.98 -30.20 21.19
CA GLU A 134 -16.90 -30.61 20.14
C GLU A 134 -17.48 -29.37 19.46
N SER A 135 -17.37 -29.30 18.13
CA SER A 135 -18.12 -28.31 17.36
C SER A 135 -19.59 -28.55 17.60
N ARG A 136 -20.31 -27.53 18.09
CA ARG A 136 -21.75 -27.61 18.27
C ARG A 136 -22.40 -27.96 16.93
N ALA A 137 -23.21 -29.02 16.91
CA ALA A 137 -23.99 -29.37 15.73
C ALA A 137 -24.83 -28.14 15.32
N LEU A 138 -24.70 -27.74 14.05
CA LEU A 138 -25.52 -26.67 13.48
C LEU A 138 -26.99 -27.08 13.63
N SER A 139 -27.76 -26.32 14.41
CA SER A 139 -29.20 -26.57 14.49
C SER A 139 -29.82 -26.24 13.14
N THR A 140 -30.56 -27.18 12.55
CA THR A 140 -31.47 -26.86 11.44
C THR A 140 -32.46 -25.81 11.94
N ALA A 141 -32.52 -24.68 11.24
CA ALA A 141 -33.16 -23.46 11.73
C ALA A 141 -34.56 -23.70 12.31
N ALA A 142 -34.82 -23.17 13.51
CA ALA A 142 -36.16 -23.13 14.07
C ALA A 142 -37.11 -22.36 13.12
N ASN A 143 -38.34 -22.88 12.95
CA ASN A 143 -39.35 -22.33 12.05
C ASN A 143 -39.80 -20.88 12.37
N ASN A 144 -39.31 -20.28 13.46
CA ASN A 144 -39.48 -18.86 13.79
C ASN A 144 -38.22 -18.08 13.43
N LYS A 145 -38.09 -17.69 12.16
CA LYS A 145 -36.97 -16.86 11.68
C LYS A 145 -37.24 -15.39 12.04
N VAL A 146 -36.60 -14.91 13.11
CA VAL A 146 -36.40 -13.46 13.30
C VAL A 146 -35.50 -12.98 12.17
N GLN A 147 -35.97 -12.01 11.39
CA GLN A 147 -35.17 -11.39 10.34
C GLN A 147 -34.43 -10.20 10.92
N TYR A 148 -33.11 -10.16 10.71
CA TYR A 148 -32.28 -9.01 11.04
C TYR A 148 -31.89 -8.28 9.76
N LYS A 149 -31.87 -6.95 9.83
CA LYS A 149 -31.33 -6.10 8.78
C LYS A 149 -30.02 -5.50 9.29
N VAL A 150 -28.94 -5.78 8.58
CA VAL A 150 -27.59 -5.32 8.92
C VAL A 150 -27.14 -4.36 7.83
N LEU A 151 -26.75 -3.14 8.22
CA LEU A 151 -26.07 -2.21 7.33
C LEU A 151 -24.56 -2.39 7.49
N HIS A 152 -23.86 -2.60 6.39
CA HIS A 152 -22.41 -2.72 6.36
C HIS A 152 -21.85 -1.59 5.50
N LEU A 153 -21.09 -0.70 6.13
CA LEU A 153 -20.38 0.38 5.45
C LEU A 153 -18.88 0.10 5.59
N THR A 154 -18.12 0.29 4.53
CA THR A 154 -16.68 0.11 4.54
C THR A 154 -16.03 1.07 3.56
N ASP A 155 -14.77 1.41 3.80
CA ASP A 155 -13.92 2.11 2.83
C ASP A 155 -14.55 3.43 2.33
N ILE A 156 -15.08 4.23 3.27
CA ILE A 156 -15.75 5.51 2.97
C ILE A 156 -14.79 6.49 2.28
N HIS A 157 -13.48 6.40 2.58
CA HIS A 157 -12.41 7.19 1.95
C HIS A 157 -12.79 8.66 1.76
N TYR A 158 -12.96 9.36 2.87
CA TYR A 158 -13.22 10.80 2.86
C TYR A 158 -11.95 11.58 2.54
N ASP A 159 -12.01 12.40 1.50
CA ASP A 159 -10.97 13.37 1.16
C ASP A 159 -11.40 14.81 1.54
N PRO A 160 -10.79 15.41 2.58
CA PRO A 160 -11.05 16.79 2.96
C PRO A 160 -10.52 17.83 1.96
N LEU A 161 -9.69 17.42 1.01
CA LEU A 161 -9.08 18.26 -0.03
C LEU A 161 -9.78 18.12 -1.39
N TYR A 162 -10.81 17.26 -1.49
CA TYR A 162 -11.58 17.08 -2.72
C TYR A 162 -12.13 18.40 -3.22
N LYS A 163 -11.91 18.67 -4.50
CA LYS A 163 -12.31 19.93 -5.13
C LYS A 163 -12.95 19.67 -6.49
N VAL A 164 -14.24 20.01 -6.57
CA VAL A 164 -15.01 20.03 -7.81
C VAL A 164 -14.28 20.84 -8.88
N GLY A 165 -14.15 20.27 -10.07
CA GLY A 165 -13.48 20.86 -11.22
C GLY A 165 -11.96 20.78 -11.21
N ALA A 166 -11.33 20.24 -10.15
CA ALA A 166 -9.90 19.92 -10.16
C ALA A 166 -9.59 18.82 -11.18
N ASN A 167 -8.31 18.63 -11.51
CA ASN A 167 -7.92 17.58 -12.44
C ASN A 167 -8.11 16.18 -11.81
N ALA A 168 -9.01 15.39 -12.38
CA ALA A 168 -9.24 13.99 -12.01
C ALA A 168 -8.25 13.04 -12.70
N VAL A 169 -7.59 13.47 -13.78
CA VAL A 169 -6.60 12.70 -14.55
C VAL A 169 -5.20 13.25 -14.29
N CYS A 170 -4.77 13.16 -13.04
CA CYS A 170 -3.44 13.57 -12.62
C CYS A 170 -2.44 12.39 -12.66
N LYS A 171 -1.17 12.66 -12.34
CA LYS A 171 -0.12 11.63 -12.24
C LYS A 171 0.15 11.16 -10.81
N ASP A 172 -0.51 11.78 -9.84
CA ASP A 172 -0.36 11.47 -8.42
C ASP A 172 -1.15 10.21 -8.03
N VAL A 173 -0.86 9.69 -6.84
CA VAL A 173 -1.56 8.53 -6.25
C VAL A 173 -3.01 8.84 -5.84
N LEU A 174 -3.37 10.12 -5.73
CA LEU A 174 -4.70 10.62 -5.48
C LEU A 174 -4.89 11.94 -6.24
N CYS A 175 -5.98 12.04 -6.99
CA CYS A 175 -6.34 13.20 -7.81
C CYS A 175 -7.58 13.90 -7.22
N CYS A 176 -8.18 14.82 -7.99
CA CYS A 176 -9.35 15.62 -7.58
C CYS A 176 -9.09 16.60 -6.42
N GLU A 177 -7.84 16.85 -6.05
CA GLU A 177 -7.48 17.88 -5.07
C GLU A 177 -7.08 19.19 -5.76
N SER A 178 -7.03 20.28 -4.99
CA SER A 178 -6.52 21.57 -5.49
C SER A 178 -5.11 21.50 -6.08
N ILE A 179 -4.29 20.55 -5.64
CA ILE A 179 -2.89 20.38 -6.07
C ILE A 179 -2.75 19.51 -7.32
N SER A 180 -3.81 18.80 -7.74
CA SER A 180 -3.78 17.86 -8.88
C SER A 180 -3.63 18.55 -10.25
N GLY A 181 -3.60 19.88 -10.26
CA GLY A 181 -3.42 20.71 -11.46
C GLY A 181 -4.74 21.02 -12.17
N THR A 182 -4.61 21.51 -13.40
CA THR A 182 -5.75 21.89 -14.25
C THR A 182 -6.07 20.74 -15.21
N PRO A 183 -7.35 20.34 -15.36
CA PRO A 183 -7.73 19.30 -16.33
C PRO A 183 -7.45 19.77 -17.77
N ASN A 184 -7.04 18.86 -18.65
CA ASN A 184 -6.74 19.21 -20.04
C ASN A 184 -8.02 19.32 -20.90
N ALA A 185 -9.08 18.63 -20.46
CA ALA A 185 -10.39 18.66 -21.11
C ALA A 185 -11.52 18.72 -20.05
N PRO A 186 -12.71 19.26 -20.41
CA PRO A 186 -13.81 19.39 -19.45
C PRO A 186 -14.28 18.07 -18.82
N ASN A 187 -14.10 16.94 -19.50
CA ASN A 187 -14.43 15.60 -18.99
C ASN A 187 -13.35 14.99 -18.09
N GLU A 188 -12.21 15.65 -17.92
CA GLU A 188 -11.16 15.29 -16.95
C GLU A 188 -11.31 16.07 -15.64
N ALA A 189 -12.33 16.93 -15.54
CA ALA A 189 -12.59 17.74 -14.37
C ALA A 189 -13.42 16.94 -13.35
N ALA A 190 -12.96 16.93 -12.10
CA ALA A 190 -13.58 16.25 -10.98
C ALA A 190 -15.07 16.62 -10.85
N GLY A 191 -15.93 15.61 -10.82
CA GLY A 191 -17.37 15.78 -10.66
C GLY A 191 -17.77 16.44 -9.33
N TYR A 192 -19.05 16.79 -9.22
CA TYR A 192 -19.57 17.27 -7.94
C TYR A 192 -19.59 16.12 -6.93
N TRP A 193 -20.34 15.04 -7.17
CA TRP A 193 -20.52 13.94 -6.21
C TRP A 193 -19.35 12.95 -6.07
N GLY A 194 -18.23 13.20 -6.74
CA GLY A 194 -17.13 12.25 -6.89
C GLY A 194 -16.71 12.11 -8.36
N ASP A 195 -15.69 11.31 -8.60
CA ASP A 195 -15.16 11.03 -9.94
C ASP A 195 -14.82 9.53 -10.09
N TYR A 196 -14.77 9.03 -11.32
CA TYR A 196 -14.45 7.63 -11.61
C TYR A 196 -12.95 7.35 -11.77
N HIS A 197 -12.11 8.38 -11.69
CA HIS A 197 -10.65 8.25 -11.67
C HIS A 197 -10.12 7.98 -10.25
N VAL A 198 -8.80 8.12 -10.03
CA VAL A 198 -8.14 7.85 -8.75
C VAL A 198 -8.41 9.00 -7.78
N CYS A 199 -9.64 9.07 -7.26
CA CYS A 199 -10.09 10.11 -6.34
C CYS A 199 -10.88 9.49 -5.19
N ASP A 200 -10.75 10.10 -4.03
CA ASP A 200 -11.53 9.78 -2.84
C ASP A 200 -12.82 10.63 -2.81
N MET A 201 -13.67 10.45 -1.79
CA MET A 201 -15.01 11.03 -1.74
C MET A 201 -15.07 12.39 -1.04
N PRO A 202 -15.82 13.37 -1.57
CA PRO A 202 -16.10 14.60 -0.84
C PRO A 202 -17.12 14.37 0.29
N TRP A 203 -17.05 15.22 1.32
CA TRP A 203 -17.90 15.11 2.50
C TRP A 203 -19.40 15.08 2.18
N TYR A 204 -19.85 15.93 1.26
CA TYR A 204 -21.29 16.04 0.95
C TYR A 204 -21.85 14.78 0.26
N SER A 205 -21.03 13.97 -0.42
CA SER A 205 -21.46 12.67 -0.94
C SER A 205 -21.67 11.65 0.19
N ILE A 206 -20.83 11.72 1.22
CA ILE A 206 -20.96 10.89 2.42
C ILE A 206 -22.18 11.33 3.23
N ASP A 207 -22.41 12.63 3.35
CA ASP A 207 -23.58 13.21 4.03
C ASP A 207 -24.88 12.81 3.31
N ASP A 208 -24.93 12.91 1.98
CA ASP A 208 -26.09 12.47 1.19
C ASP A 208 -26.33 10.96 1.36
N LEU A 209 -25.28 10.13 1.31
CA LEU A 209 -25.41 8.69 1.62
C LEU A 209 -26.06 8.47 2.98
N MET A 210 -25.61 9.17 4.03
CA MET A 210 -26.18 9.04 5.37
C MET A 210 -27.62 9.54 5.44
N GLU A 211 -27.96 10.61 4.73
CA GLU A 211 -29.33 11.11 4.62
C GLU A 211 -30.23 10.08 3.93
N GLN A 212 -29.81 9.54 2.79
CA GLN A 212 -30.56 8.50 2.06
C GLN A 212 -30.78 7.25 2.91
N LEU A 213 -29.74 6.81 3.65
CA LEU A 213 -29.86 5.71 4.59
C LEU A 213 -30.87 6.04 5.70
N SER A 214 -30.84 7.25 6.26
CA SER A 214 -31.81 7.65 7.28
C SER A 214 -33.24 7.64 6.75
N GLN A 215 -33.47 8.10 5.52
CA GLN A 215 -34.81 8.19 4.92
C GLN A 215 -35.36 6.81 4.53
N HIS A 216 -34.52 5.97 3.92
CA HIS A 216 -34.92 4.64 3.46
C HIS A 216 -34.93 3.60 4.60
N VAL A 217 -34.28 3.92 5.73
CA VAL A 217 -34.17 3.06 6.92
C VAL A 217 -34.83 3.66 8.17
N SER A 218 -35.73 4.62 7.99
CA SER A 218 -36.66 5.05 9.03
C SER A 218 -38.04 4.39 8.89
N PRO A 219 -38.79 4.21 10.00
CA PRO A 219 -40.18 3.77 9.93
C PRO A 219 -41.02 4.70 9.04
N PRO A 220 -41.92 4.16 8.20
CA PRO A 220 -42.44 2.79 8.24
C PRO A 220 -41.70 1.78 7.35
N HIS A 221 -40.58 2.14 6.71
CA HIS A 221 -40.05 1.36 5.58
C HIS A 221 -39.05 0.26 6.00
N ILE A 222 -38.04 0.56 6.82
CA ILE A 222 -37.00 -0.39 7.23
C ILE A 222 -36.47 0.07 8.62
N SER A 223 -36.01 -0.84 9.49
CA SER A 223 -35.22 -0.49 10.69
C SER A 223 -33.95 -1.35 10.67
N ILE A 224 -32.77 -0.72 10.79
CA ILE A 224 -31.49 -1.43 10.92
C ILE A 224 -31.36 -1.96 12.35
N ASN A 225 -30.99 -3.23 12.48
CA ASN A 225 -30.72 -3.87 13.78
C ASN A 225 -29.25 -3.75 14.20
N LEU A 226 -28.34 -3.62 13.24
CA LEU A 226 -26.89 -3.53 13.47
C LEU A 226 -26.21 -2.75 12.34
N MET A 227 -25.28 -1.87 12.70
CA MET A 227 -24.34 -1.26 11.78
C MET A 227 -22.96 -1.86 12.01
N VAL A 228 -22.27 -2.22 10.92
CA VAL A 228 -20.86 -2.61 10.92
C VAL A 228 -20.11 -1.58 10.07
N ALA A 229 -19.03 -1.04 10.61
CA ALA A 229 -18.13 -0.12 9.93
C ALA A 229 -16.70 -0.68 9.96
N SER A 230 -16.05 -0.75 8.80
CA SER A 230 -14.65 -1.19 8.65
C SER A 230 -13.87 -0.27 7.71
N GLU A 231 -12.54 -0.29 7.85
CA GLU A 231 -11.58 0.31 6.94
C GLU A 231 -10.53 -0.77 6.63
N PHE A 232 -10.05 -0.85 5.39
CA PHE A 232 -8.98 -1.77 4.98
C PHE A 232 -7.70 -1.06 4.55
#